data_AF-A0A5C9A9N9-F1
#
_entry.id   AF-A0A5C9A9N9-F1
#
_cell.length_a   1.000
_cell.length_b   1.000
_cell.length_c   1.000
_cell.angle_alpha   90.00
_cell.angle_beta   90.00
_cell.angle_gamma   90.00
#
_symmetry.space_group_name_H-M   'P 1'
#
loop_
_entity.id
_entity.type
_entity.pdbx_description
1 polymer ?
#
loop_
_entity_poly.entity_id
_entity_poly.type
_entity_poly.pdbx_seq_one_letter_code
_entity_poly.pdbx_strand_id
1 'polypeptide(L)' 'MMKSKMKLMPLLVSVTLISGCTVLPGSNMSTMGKDVIKQQDADFDLDKMVNVYPLTPRLIDQLRPRP' A
#
# COMPACT_ATOMS: atom_id res chain seq x y z
N MET A 1 -42.51 -19.52 -30.13
CA MET A 1 -41.47 -18.47 -30.00
C MET A 1 -41.13 -18.30 -28.53
N MET A 2 -39.99 -18.82 -28.08
CA MET A 2 -39.59 -18.72 -26.68
C MET A 2 -39.35 -17.25 -26.32
N LYS A 3 -40.15 -16.75 -25.38
CA LYS A 3 -40.18 -15.36 -24.91
C LYS A 3 -38.75 -14.89 -24.63
N SER A 4 -38.22 -14.01 -25.49
CA SER A 4 -36.83 -13.48 -25.43
C SER A 4 -36.42 -13.02 -24.02
N LYS A 5 -37.39 -12.53 -23.24
CA LYS A 5 -37.25 -12.11 -21.83
C LYS A 5 -36.77 -13.22 -20.87
N MET A 6 -37.04 -14.50 -21.16
CA MET A 6 -36.67 -15.63 -20.30
C MET A 6 -35.23 -16.12 -20.51
N LYS A 7 -34.62 -15.80 -21.67
CA LYS A 7 -33.20 -16.05 -21.94
C LYS A 7 -32.28 -14.94 -21.40
N LEU A 8 -32.84 -13.76 -21.13
CA LEU A 8 -32.09 -12.60 -20.63
C LEU A 8 -31.80 -12.69 -19.12
N MET A 9 -32.62 -13.42 -18.37
CA MET A 9 -32.46 -13.61 -16.93
C MET A 9 -31.14 -14.30 -16.53
N PRO A 10 -30.73 -15.44 -17.13
CA PRO A 10 -29.45 -16.06 -16.77
C PRO A 10 -28.23 -15.21 -17.17
N LEU A 11 -28.36 -14.35 -18.19
CA LEU A 11 -27.28 -13.45 -18.62
C LEU A 11 -27.04 -12.32 -17.61
N LEU A 12 -28.09 -11.77 -17.02
CA LEU A 12 -27.96 -10.74 -15.97
C LEU A 12 -27.39 -11.32 -14.67
N VAL A 13 -27.76 -12.57 -14.35
CA VAL A 13 -27.22 -13.29 -13.21
C VAL A 13 -25.73 -13.62 -13.39
N SER A 14 -25.29 -14.01 -14.59
CA SER A 14 -23.88 -14.29 -14.83
C SER A 14 -23.00 -13.04 -14.77
N VAL A 15 -23.47 -11.90 -15.29
CA VAL A 15 -22.71 -10.62 -15.24
C VAL A 15 -22.52 -10.14 -13.80
N THR A 16 -23.55 -10.28 -12.95
CA THR A 16 -23.46 -9.90 -11.53
C THR A 16 -22.52 -10.81 -10.72
N LEU A 17 -22.47 -12.10 -11.04
CA LEU A 17 -21.54 -13.05 -10.41
C LEU A 17 -20.08 -12.81 -10.82
N ILE A 18 -19.81 -12.41 -12.08
CA ILE A 18 -18.45 -12.15 -12.58
C ILE A 18 -17.89 -10.80 -12.08
N SER A 19 -18.76 -9.89 -11.63
CA SER A 19 -18.38 -8.57 -11.09
C SER A 19 -17.75 -8.62 -9.69
N GLY A 20 -17.60 -9.81 -9.11
CA GLY A 20 -17.49 -10.02 -7.66
C GLY A 20 -16.15 -9.79 -6.98
N CYS A 21 -15.05 -9.43 -7.66
CA CYS A 21 -13.74 -9.44 -6.96
C CYS A 21 -12.75 -8.28 -7.16
N THR A 22 -12.99 -7.25 -7.99
CA THR A 22 -12.07 -6.09 -8.03
C THR A 22 -12.74 -4.79 -8.54
N VAL A 23 -13.52 -4.10 -7.70
CA VAL A 23 -14.02 -2.75 -8.01
C VAL A 23 -12.89 -1.70 -7.98
N LEU A 24 -11.84 -1.97 -7.20
CA LEU A 24 -10.64 -1.14 -7.13
C LEU A 24 -9.42 -2.06 -7.28
N PRO A 25 -8.72 -2.05 -8.43
CA PRO A 25 -7.46 -2.76 -8.56
C PRO A 25 -6.40 -2.02 -7.72
N GLY A 26 -5.98 -2.66 -6.64
CA GLY A 26 -4.98 -2.14 -5.73
C GLY A 26 -5.04 -2.87 -4.39
N SER A 27 -4.03 -3.67 -4.09
CA SER A 27 -3.90 -4.31 -2.78
C SER A 27 -3.44 -3.26 -1.76
N ASN A 28 -4.34 -2.82 -0.88
CA ASN A 28 -3.98 -2.09 0.33
C ASN A 28 -3.86 -3.07 1.51
N MET A 29 -2.73 -3.04 2.20
CA MET A 29 -2.53 -3.85 3.41
C MET A 29 -2.77 -2.97 4.64
N SER A 30 -4.03 -2.83 5.03
CA SER A 30 -4.39 -2.10 6.24
C SER A 30 -4.28 -2.99 7.48
N THR A 31 -4.08 -2.36 8.63
CA THR A 31 -4.19 -2.99 9.96
C THR A 31 -5.64 -3.04 10.45
N MET A 32 -6.63 -2.67 9.61
CA MET A 32 -8.04 -2.63 9.99
C MET A 32 -8.54 -4.04 10.31
N GLY A 33 -9.10 -4.23 11.50
CA GLY A 33 -9.59 -5.53 11.98
C GLY A 33 -8.48 -6.53 12.34
N LYS A 34 -7.22 -6.10 12.43
CA LYS A 34 -6.10 -6.91 12.92
C LYS A 34 -5.70 -6.45 14.32
N ASP A 35 -5.17 -7.39 15.10
CA ASP A 35 -4.53 -7.07 16.37
C ASP A 35 -3.19 -6.37 16.12
N VAL A 36 -3.02 -5.17 16.68
CA VAL A 36 -1.83 -4.33 16.49
C VAL A 36 -1.01 -4.35 17.77
N ILE A 37 0.08 -5.10 17.76
CA ILE A 37 1.01 -5.17 18.89
C ILE A 37 1.91 -3.92 18.88
N LYS A 38 1.72 -3.03 19.86
CA LYS A 38 2.58 -1.86 20.04
C LYS A 38 3.84 -2.24 20.80
N GLN A 39 4.99 -2.02 20.17
CA GLN A 39 6.29 -2.11 20.82
C GLN A 39 6.59 -0.83 21.61
N GLN A 40 7.54 -0.87 22.55
CA GLN A 40 7.85 0.27 23.45
C GLN A 40 8.30 1.53 22.71
N ASP A 41 8.81 1.35 21.50
CA ASP A 41 9.30 2.36 20.57
C ASP A 41 8.32 2.65 19.43
N ALA A 42 7.09 2.09 19.43
CA ALA A 42 6.17 2.21 18.30
C ALA A 42 5.82 3.66 17.90
N ASP A 43 5.95 4.61 18.83
CA ASP A 43 5.67 6.03 18.63
C ASP A 43 6.96 6.88 18.53
N PHE A 44 8.09 6.31 18.09
CA PHE A 44 9.33 7.07 17.92
C PHE A 44 9.21 8.11 16.80
N ASP A 45 9.90 9.23 17.00
CA ASP A 45 9.99 10.31 16.02
C ASP A 45 11.29 10.18 15.22
N LEU A 46 11.18 9.72 13.97
CA LEU A 46 12.32 9.53 13.06
C LEU A 46 13.13 10.81 12.88
N ASP A 47 12.47 11.96 12.88
CA ASP A 47 13.12 13.26 12.62
C ASP A 47 14.11 13.62 13.74
N LYS A 48 13.93 13.06 14.94
CA LYS A 48 14.83 13.25 16.08
C LYS A 48 15.97 12.23 16.14
N MET A 49 15.91 11.17 15.34
CA MET A 49 16.89 10.08 15.35
C MET A 49 17.91 10.16 14.21
N VAL A 50 17.75 11.11 13.29
CA VAL A 50 18.64 11.27 12.13
C VAL A 50 19.25 12.66 12.08
N ASN A 51 20.46 12.75 11.54
CA ASN A 51 21.11 14.02 11.22
C ASN A 51 21.26 14.12 9.70
N VAL A 52 20.76 15.20 9.10
CA VAL A 52 20.88 15.47 7.67
C VAL A 52 22.02 16.46 7.46
N TYR A 53 23.10 16.01 6.83
CA TYR A 53 24.26 16.86 6.49
C TYR A 53 24.36 17.09 4.98
N PRO A 54 24.53 18.33 4.53
CA PRO A 54 24.77 18.60 3.11
C PRO A 54 26.15 18.11 2.68
N LEU A 55 26.20 17.41 1.54
CA LEU A 55 27.47 16.95 0.94
C LEU A 55 28.20 18.13 0.30
N THR A 56 29.15 18.70 1.04
CA THR A 56 30.00 19.81 0.60
C THR A 56 31.44 19.32 0.38
N PRO A 57 32.24 19.96 -0.50
CA PRO A 57 33.65 19.61 -0.69
C PRO A 57 34.44 19.58 0.63
N ARG A 58 34.18 20.54 1.52
CA ARG A 58 34.79 20.60 2.86
C ARG A 58 34.46 19.37 3.72
N LEU A 59 33.20 18.91 3.70
CA LEU A 59 32.79 17.72 4.45
C LEU A 59 33.45 16.45 3.87
N ILE A 60 33.55 16.36 2.54
CA ILE A 60 34.23 15.24 1.88
C ILE A 60 35.71 15.18 2.27
N ASP A 61 36.40 16.32 2.31
CA ASP A 61 37.80 16.37 2.73
C ASP A 61 38.01 16.00 4.21
N GLN A 62 37.02 16.26 5.08
CA GLN A 62 37.06 15.85 6.49
C GLN A 62 36.84 14.34 6.68
N LEU A 63 35.98 13.73 5.87
CA LEU A 63 35.66 12.30 5.93
C LEU A 63 36.66 11.42 5.17
N ARG A 64 37.50 12.01 4.30
CA ARG A 64 38.52 11.28 3.55
C ARG A 64 39.58 10.71 4.52
N PRO A 65 39.86 9.39 4.51
CA PRO A 65 40.94 8.80 5.29
C PRO A 65 42.28 9.46 4.91
N ARG A 66 43.09 9.84 5.90
CA ARG A 66 44.45 10.27 5.63
C ARG A 66 45.32 9.05 5.33
N PRO A 67 46.25 9.14 4.36
CA PRO A 67 47.21 8.07 4.08
C PRO A 67 48.14 7.82 5.26
#